data_AF-A0A930XV16-F1
#
_entry.id   AF-A0A930XV16-F1
#
_cell.length_a   1.000
_cell.length_b   1.000
_cell.length_c   1.000
_cell.angle_alpha   90.00
_cell.angle_beta   90.00
_cell.angle_gamma   90.00
#
_symmetry.space_group_name_H-M   'P 1'
#
loop_
_entity.id
_entity.type
_entity.pdbx_description
1 polymer ?
#
loop_
_entity_poly.entity_id
_entity_poly.type
_entity_poly.pdbx_seq_one_letter_code
_entity_poly.pdbx_strand_id
1 'polypeptide(L)'
;MLDPHPSATPPVLGQIPHHVQDTYQAIAQLLEMICRDHFDPDLANWGKAIAAALCRQADDLVIRGQTNVWACGILHAIAKVNGWLEPDHPRHLSPSALYAACGASASATHRRSKQICDRLHLADDAQWQIPTPPPAVNWMVSVKGLAVDARLLPRSLQEQAVQQGLIPSLPPT
;
A
#
# COMPACT_ATOMS: atom_id res chain seq x y z
N MET A 1 27.46 2.47 -1.33
CA MET A 1 26.65 3.67 -1.04
C MET A 1 25.22 3.25 -1.30
N LEU A 2 24.50 2.85 -0.24
CA LEU A 2 23.10 2.47 -0.38
C LEU A 2 22.34 3.76 -0.63
N ASP A 3 21.78 3.94 -1.81
CA ASP A 3 20.79 4.99 -2.05
C ASP A 3 19.70 4.88 -0.97
N PRO A 4 19.23 6.00 -0.40
CA PRO A 4 18.09 5.96 0.49
C PRO A 4 16.93 5.36 -0.30
N HIS A 5 16.46 4.18 0.13
CA HIS A 5 15.23 3.60 -0.38
C HIS A 5 14.16 4.70 -0.35
N PRO A 6 13.44 4.98 -1.46
CA PRO A 6 12.42 6.00 -1.46
C PRO A 6 11.41 5.64 -0.37
N SER A 7 11.37 6.45 0.69
CA SER A 7 10.33 6.37 1.70
C SER A 7 9.00 6.39 0.96
N ALA A 8 8.25 5.27 1.00
CA ALA A 8 6.98 5.07 0.33
C ALA A 8 5.90 5.97 0.96
N THR A 9 6.08 7.27 0.79
CA THR A 9 5.26 8.32 1.35
C THR A 9 4.27 8.74 0.27
N PRO A 10 2.97 8.80 0.56
CA PRO A 10 2.01 9.24 -0.42
C PRO A 10 2.28 10.70 -0.85
N PRO A 11 1.82 11.10 -2.04
CA PRO A 11 1.98 12.46 -2.52
C PRO A 11 1.31 13.46 -1.56
N VAL A 12 2.01 14.55 -1.25
CA VAL A 12 1.44 15.66 -0.47
C VAL A 12 0.49 16.45 -1.36
N LEU A 13 -0.80 16.38 -1.04
CA LEU A 13 -1.81 17.13 -1.76
C LEU A 13 -2.10 18.43 -1.05
N GLY A 14 -2.18 19.52 -1.83
CA GLY A 14 -2.62 20.83 -1.37
C GLY A 14 -4.05 20.83 -0.79
N GLN A 15 -4.47 22.00 -0.29
CA GLN A 15 -5.69 22.16 0.51
C GLN A 15 -6.96 21.59 -0.14
N ILE A 16 -7.80 20.98 0.69
CA ILE A 16 -9.11 20.46 0.31
C ILE A 16 -10.10 21.62 0.24
N PRO A 17 -10.93 21.73 -0.83
CA PRO A 17 -11.95 22.77 -0.91
C PRO A 17 -12.96 22.67 0.24
N HIS A 18 -13.35 23.81 0.80
CA HIS A 18 -14.20 23.86 1.99
C HIS A 18 -15.53 23.11 1.84
N HIS A 19 -16.17 23.13 0.67
CA HIS A 19 -17.47 22.50 0.45
C HIS A 19 -17.43 20.96 0.46
N VAL A 20 -16.26 20.34 0.33
CA VAL A 20 -16.05 18.89 0.41
C VAL A 20 -15.25 18.46 1.64
N GLN A 21 -14.89 19.40 2.52
CA GLN A 21 -14.03 19.14 3.66
C GLN A 21 -14.62 18.11 4.63
N ASP A 22 -15.91 18.23 4.95
CA ASP A 22 -16.60 17.26 5.83
C ASP A 22 -16.66 15.86 5.21
N THR A 23 -16.84 15.80 3.89
CA THR A 23 -16.90 14.52 3.18
C THR A 23 -15.53 13.85 3.15
N TYR A 24 -14.46 14.63 2.89
CA TYR A 24 -13.08 14.17 3.01
C TYR A 24 -12.80 13.63 4.42
N GLN A 25 -13.14 14.40 5.47
CA GLN A 25 -12.89 14.00 6.85
C GLN A 25 -13.60 12.70 7.22
N ALA A 26 -14.87 12.54 6.81
CA ALA A 26 -15.62 11.31 7.05
C ALA A 26 -14.95 10.09 6.37
N ILE A 27 -14.50 10.25 5.12
CA ILE A 27 -13.78 9.18 4.40
C ILE A 27 -12.44 8.88 5.09
N ALA A 28 -11.67 9.91 5.45
CA ALA A 28 -10.36 9.77 6.08
C ALA A 28 -10.44 9.05 7.42
N GLN A 29 -11.38 9.42 8.29
CA GLN A 29 -11.61 8.76 9.57
C GLN A 29 -11.98 7.28 9.39
N LEU A 30 -12.82 6.98 8.40
CA LEU A 30 -13.22 5.60 8.13
C LEU A 30 -12.06 4.77 7.57
N LEU A 31 -11.24 5.34 6.69
CA LEU A 31 -10.02 4.69 6.19
C LEU A 31 -9.04 4.38 7.35
N GLU A 32 -8.82 5.33 8.25
CA GLU A 32 -7.95 5.13 9.42
C GLU A 32 -8.48 4.02 10.33
N MET A 33 -9.79 4.00 10.60
CA MET A 33 -10.44 2.95 11.38
C MET A 33 -10.26 1.57 10.73
N ILE A 34 -10.63 1.43 9.46
CA ILE A 34 -10.55 0.16 8.72
C ILE A 34 -9.11 -0.34 8.64
N CYS A 35 -8.16 0.54 8.31
CA CYS A 35 -6.75 0.16 8.18
C CYS A 35 -6.15 -0.25 9.52
N ARG A 36 -6.46 0.47 10.60
CA ARG A 36 -5.99 0.12 11.96
C ARG A 36 -6.55 -1.22 12.43
N ASP A 37 -7.83 -1.46 12.18
CA ASP A 37 -8.54 -2.58 12.81
C ASP A 37 -8.41 -3.89 11.99
N HIS A 38 -8.17 -3.79 10.67
CA HIS A 38 -8.17 -4.95 9.76
C HIS A 38 -6.95 -5.09 8.84
N PHE A 39 -6.15 -4.04 8.64
CA PHE A 39 -5.06 -4.03 7.65
C PHE A 39 -3.79 -3.36 8.22
N ASP A 40 -3.01 -2.73 7.35
CA ASP A 40 -1.81 -1.96 7.70
C ASP A 40 -2.19 -0.49 7.98
N PRO A 41 -1.89 0.08 9.15
CA PRO A 41 -2.15 1.49 9.45
C PRO A 41 -1.53 2.48 8.45
N ASP A 42 -0.39 2.16 7.85
CA ASP A 42 0.29 3.02 6.88
C ASP A 42 -0.48 3.11 5.56
N LEU A 43 -1.33 2.12 5.25
CA LEU A 43 -2.23 2.14 4.10
C LEU A 43 -3.24 3.29 4.19
N ALA A 44 -3.62 3.70 5.42
CA ALA A 44 -4.54 4.81 5.61
C ALA A 44 -3.99 6.11 5.03
N ASN A 45 -2.67 6.32 5.07
CA ASN A 45 -2.04 7.52 4.53
C ASN A 45 -2.18 7.58 3.00
N TRP A 46 -2.01 6.45 2.32
CA TRP A 46 -2.25 6.32 0.89
C TRP A 46 -3.74 6.51 0.53
N GLY A 47 -4.63 5.91 1.31
CA GLY A 47 -6.07 6.12 1.16
C GLY A 47 -6.47 7.59 1.30
N LYS A 48 -5.93 8.29 2.30
CA LYS A 48 -6.17 9.73 2.53
C LYS A 48 -5.68 10.60 1.38
N ALA A 49 -4.52 10.28 0.80
CA ALA A 49 -4.03 11.00 -0.36
C ALA A 49 -4.96 10.81 -1.57
N ILE A 50 -5.39 9.58 -1.87
CA ILE A 50 -6.36 9.35 -2.95
C ILE A 50 -7.70 10.07 -2.68
N ALA A 51 -8.20 10.03 -1.44
CA ALA A 51 -9.42 10.74 -1.05
C ALA A 51 -9.29 12.26 -1.27
N ALA A 52 -8.14 12.83 -0.90
CA ALA A 52 -7.83 14.23 -1.12
C ALA A 52 -7.74 14.59 -2.61
N ALA A 53 -7.12 13.75 -3.45
CA ALA A 53 -7.07 13.95 -4.89
C ALA A 53 -8.47 13.93 -5.50
N LEU A 54 -9.29 12.97 -5.07
CA LEU A 54 -10.66 12.83 -5.52
C LEU A 54 -11.53 14.05 -5.16
N CYS A 55 -11.43 14.55 -3.93
CA CYS A 55 -12.15 15.75 -3.50
C CYS A 55 -11.74 17.02 -4.27
N ARG A 56 -10.53 17.06 -4.82
CA ARG A 56 -10.04 18.21 -5.61
C ARG A 56 -10.40 18.13 -7.09
N GLN A 57 -10.41 16.94 -7.68
CA GLN A 57 -10.59 16.74 -9.12
C GLN A 57 -12.00 16.31 -9.52
N ALA A 58 -12.81 15.84 -8.56
CA ALA A 58 -14.13 15.28 -8.80
C ALA A 58 -15.04 15.43 -7.56
N ASP A 59 -15.13 16.64 -7.04
CA ASP A 59 -15.92 17.01 -5.86
C ASP A 59 -17.40 16.58 -5.96
N ASP A 60 -18.02 16.76 -7.13
CA ASP A 60 -19.39 16.37 -7.43
C ASP A 60 -19.66 14.86 -7.23
N LEU A 61 -18.65 14.03 -7.53
CA LEU A 61 -18.74 12.58 -7.37
C LEU A 61 -18.76 12.19 -5.89
N VAL A 62 -17.85 12.76 -5.09
CA VAL A 62 -17.65 12.35 -3.70
C VAL A 62 -18.88 12.67 -2.85
N ILE A 63 -19.49 13.85 -3.06
CA ILE A 63 -20.66 14.32 -2.32
C ILE A 63 -21.86 13.37 -2.46
N ARG A 64 -22.02 12.70 -3.61
CA ARG A 64 -23.22 11.90 -3.93
C ARG A 64 -23.12 10.42 -3.53
N GLY A 65 -22.08 10.02 -2.82
CA GLY A 65 -21.85 8.61 -2.47
C GLY A 65 -21.80 8.34 -0.97
N GLN A 66 -22.07 7.09 -0.58
CA GLN A 66 -21.91 6.66 0.80
C GLN A 66 -20.43 6.56 1.16
N THR A 67 -20.07 7.12 2.32
CA THR A 67 -18.69 7.19 2.83
C THR A 67 -18.00 5.82 2.85
N ASN A 68 -18.70 4.77 3.28
CA ASN A 68 -18.17 3.42 3.36
C ASN A 68 -17.86 2.81 1.99
N VAL A 69 -18.71 3.04 0.99
CA VAL A 69 -18.46 2.56 -0.38
C VAL A 69 -17.29 3.33 -1.01
N TRP A 70 -17.13 4.62 -0.70
CA TRP A 70 -15.96 5.39 -1.13
C TRP A 70 -14.66 4.87 -0.49
N ALA A 71 -14.64 4.70 0.83
CA ALA A 71 -13.48 4.13 1.53
C ALA A 71 -13.11 2.75 0.98
N CYS A 72 -14.11 1.86 0.79
CA CYS A 72 -13.88 0.54 0.22
C CYS A 72 -13.34 0.61 -1.21
N GLY A 73 -13.89 1.51 -2.04
CA GLY A 73 -13.46 1.72 -3.41
C GLY A 73 -12.01 2.22 -3.49
N ILE A 74 -11.60 3.10 -2.57
CA ILE A 74 -10.23 3.62 -2.48
C ILE A 74 -9.25 2.51 -2.15
N LEU A 75 -9.50 1.75 -1.08
CA LEU A 75 -8.62 0.65 -0.67
C LEU A 75 -8.52 -0.43 -1.76
N HIS A 76 -9.65 -0.77 -2.39
CA HIS A 76 -9.67 -1.69 -3.51
C HIS A 76 -8.91 -1.15 -4.72
N ALA A 77 -9.02 0.16 -5.02
CA ALA A 77 -8.27 0.78 -6.12
C ALA A 77 -6.76 0.71 -5.87
N ILE A 78 -6.30 1.01 -4.64
CA ILE A 78 -4.88 0.87 -4.26
C ILE A 78 -4.43 -0.57 -4.47
N ALA A 79 -5.15 -1.53 -3.90
CA ALA A 79 -4.78 -2.94 -4.02
C ALA A 79 -4.74 -3.40 -5.48
N LYS A 80 -5.69 -2.94 -6.30
CA LYS A 80 -5.75 -3.27 -7.74
C LYS A 80 -4.55 -2.74 -8.51
N VAL A 81 -4.23 -1.44 -8.39
CA VAL A 81 -3.14 -0.84 -9.19
C VAL A 81 -1.76 -1.30 -8.72
N ASN A 82 -1.66 -1.84 -7.50
CA ASN A 82 -0.42 -2.38 -6.94
C ASN A 82 -0.33 -3.92 -6.98
N GLY A 83 -1.32 -4.62 -7.55
CA GLY A 83 -1.31 -6.08 -7.67
C GLY A 83 -1.52 -6.85 -6.35
N TRP A 84 -2.04 -6.19 -5.31
CA TRP A 84 -2.19 -6.78 -3.97
C TRP A 84 -3.43 -7.66 -3.80
N LEU A 85 -4.27 -7.78 -4.83
CA LEU A 85 -5.45 -8.65 -4.78
C LEU A 85 -5.09 -10.14 -4.93
N GLU A 86 -3.88 -10.44 -5.41
CA GLU A 86 -3.41 -11.82 -5.58
C GLU A 86 -2.95 -12.41 -4.24
N PRO A 87 -3.36 -13.65 -3.88
CA PRO A 87 -3.05 -14.26 -2.58
C PRO A 87 -1.56 -14.46 -2.26
N ASP A 88 -0.72 -14.55 -3.30
CA ASP A 88 0.72 -14.75 -3.20
C ASP A 88 1.51 -13.44 -3.04
N HIS A 89 0.84 -12.29 -3.16
CA HIS A 89 1.49 -11.00 -2.99
C HIS A 89 1.88 -10.77 -1.51
N PRO A 90 3.10 -10.28 -1.19
CA PRO A 90 3.53 -10.04 0.20
C PRO A 90 2.65 -9.07 1.00
N ARG A 91 1.92 -8.21 0.29
CA ARG A 91 0.93 -7.25 0.84
C ARG A 91 -0.50 -7.61 0.48
N HIS A 92 -0.80 -8.91 0.39
CA HIS A 92 -2.12 -9.37 -0.05
C HIS A 92 -3.25 -8.72 0.75
N LEU A 93 -4.16 -8.07 0.04
CA LEU A 93 -5.37 -7.47 0.58
C LEU A 93 -6.56 -8.29 0.10
N SER A 94 -7.08 -9.13 1.01
CA SER A 94 -8.22 -10.01 0.71
C SER A 94 -9.46 -9.20 0.33
N PRO A 95 -10.02 -9.38 -0.89
CA PRO A 95 -11.20 -8.65 -1.32
C PRO A 95 -12.41 -8.88 -0.41
N SER A 96 -12.62 -10.13 0.02
CA SER A 96 -13.75 -10.47 0.91
C SER A 96 -13.61 -9.85 2.29
N ALA A 97 -12.41 -9.85 2.88
CA ALA A 97 -12.14 -9.17 4.15
C ALA A 97 -12.35 -7.67 4.02
N LEU A 98 -11.92 -7.06 2.91
CA LEU A 98 -12.12 -5.65 2.62
C LEU A 98 -13.61 -5.28 2.58
N TYR A 99 -14.41 -6.03 1.84
CA TYR A 99 -15.84 -5.75 1.69
C TYR A 99 -16.57 -5.87 3.03
N ALA A 100 -16.22 -6.88 3.82
CA ALA A 100 -16.76 -7.07 5.16
C ALA A 100 -16.37 -5.94 6.11
N ALA A 101 -15.07 -5.57 6.16
CA ALA A 101 -14.57 -4.48 7.00
C ALA A 101 -15.22 -3.13 6.66
N CYS A 102 -15.49 -2.88 5.38
CA CYS A 102 -16.14 -1.65 4.94
C CYS A 102 -17.68 -1.71 5.06
N GLY A 103 -18.28 -2.89 5.29
CA GLY A 103 -19.72 -3.07 5.19
C GLY A 103 -20.29 -2.68 3.82
N ALA A 104 -19.56 -2.96 2.73
CA ALA A 104 -19.92 -2.59 1.37
C ALA A 104 -20.01 -3.83 0.46
N SER A 105 -20.89 -3.81 -0.54
CA SER A 105 -20.99 -4.93 -1.50
C SER A 105 -19.84 -4.91 -2.51
N ALA A 106 -19.43 -6.10 -2.96
CA ALA A 106 -18.41 -6.24 -4.00
C ALA A 106 -18.72 -5.41 -5.25
N SER A 107 -19.97 -5.43 -5.72
CA SER A 107 -20.41 -4.69 -6.92
C SER A 107 -20.29 -3.17 -6.75
N ALA A 108 -20.69 -2.64 -5.59
CA ALA A 108 -20.57 -1.21 -5.29
C ALA A 108 -19.10 -0.79 -5.19
N THR A 109 -18.28 -1.62 -4.53
CA THR A 109 -16.84 -1.41 -4.40
C THR A 109 -16.13 -1.42 -5.74
N HIS A 110 -16.36 -2.43 -6.59
CA HIS A 110 -15.75 -2.51 -7.92
C HIS A 110 -16.13 -1.30 -8.78
N ARG A 111 -17.40 -0.89 -8.75
CA ARG A 111 -17.86 0.30 -9.48
C ARG A 111 -17.11 1.55 -9.02
N ARG A 112 -16.99 1.79 -7.72
CA ARG A 112 -16.24 2.94 -7.18
C ARG A 112 -14.75 2.84 -7.45
N SER A 113 -14.15 1.68 -7.25
CA SER A 113 -12.73 1.44 -7.53
C SER A 113 -12.39 1.77 -8.98
N LYS A 114 -13.19 1.26 -9.95
CA LYS A 114 -13.02 1.62 -11.36
C LYS A 114 -13.18 3.13 -11.58
N GLN A 115 -14.21 3.73 -11.02
CA GLN A 115 -14.45 5.16 -11.16
C GLN A 115 -13.28 6.02 -10.63
N ILE A 116 -12.65 5.62 -9.52
CA ILE A 116 -11.48 6.29 -8.95
C ILE A 116 -10.28 6.13 -9.87
N CYS A 117 -9.98 4.88 -10.29
CA CYS A 117 -8.87 4.60 -11.20
C CYS A 117 -8.98 5.40 -12.50
N ASP A 118 -10.18 5.42 -13.11
CA ASP A 118 -10.42 6.12 -14.37
C ASP A 118 -10.33 7.64 -14.21
N ARG A 119 -10.73 8.20 -13.05
CA ARG A 119 -10.73 9.66 -12.81
C ARG A 119 -9.36 10.22 -12.44
N LEU A 120 -8.59 9.47 -11.66
CA LEU A 120 -7.29 9.90 -11.16
C LEU A 120 -6.12 9.30 -11.95
N HIS A 121 -6.42 8.51 -12.99
CA HIS A 121 -5.42 7.82 -13.81
C HIS A 121 -4.43 6.99 -12.98
N LEU A 122 -4.92 6.34 -11.90
CA LEU A 122 -4.07 5.70 -10.89
C LEU A 122 -3.14 4.62 -11.44
N ALA A 123 -3.52 3.95 -12.53
CA ALA A 123 -2.71 2.90 -13.15
C ALA A 123 -1.53 3.47 -13.96
N ASP A 124 -1.72 4.66 -14.55
CA ASP A 124 -0.76 5.28 -15.46
C ASP A 124 0.23 6.19 -14.72
N ASP A 125 -0.15 6.64 -13.52
CA ASP A 125 0.61 7.60 -12.74
C ASP A 125 1.41 6.91 -11.63
N ALA A 126 2.74 6.90 -11.83
CA ALA A 126 3.70 6.25 -10.95
C ALA A 126 3.67 6.75 -9.50
N GLN A 127 3.10 7.93 -9.22
CA GLN A 127 3.01 8.43 -7.84
C GLN A 127 2.07 7.62 -6.96
N TRP A 128 1.17 6.82 -7.56
CA TRP A 128 0.21 5.95 -6.85
C TRP A 128 0.67 4.49 -6.76
N GLN A 129 1.83 4.18 -7.34
CA GLN A 129 2.47 2.88 -7.23
C GLN A 129 3.29 2.86 -5.94
N ILE A 130 2.88 2.01 -5.02
CA ILE A 130 3.49 1.81 -3.72
C ILE A 130 4.57 0.74 -3.90
N PRO A 131 5.86 1.07 -3.78
CA PRO A 131 6.92 0.09 -3.92
C PRO A 131 6.72 -1.04 -2.91
N THR A 132 6.78 -2.27 -3.41
CA THR A 132 6.90 -3.42 -2.51
C THR A 132 8.24 -3.27 -1.79
N PRO A 133 8.26 -3.25 -0.45
CA PRO A 133 9.52 -3.20 0.28
C PRO A 133 10.34 -4.42 -0.16
N PRO A 134 11.66 -4.28 -0.34
CA PRO A 134 12.49 -5.45 -0.58
C PRO A 134 12.20 -6.47 0.54
N PRO A 135 12.26 -7.79 0.25
CA PRO A 135 12.14 -8.79 1.30
C PRO A 135 13.08 -8.42 2.44
N ALA A 136 12.58 -8.49 3.68
CA ALA A 136 13.14 -7.83 4.86
C ALA A 136 14.66 -7.98 5.03
N VAL A 137 15.23 -9.07 4.50
CA VAL A 137 16.66 -9.23 4.23
C VAL A 137 16.82 -10.13 3.01
N ASN A 138 17.60 -9.72 1.99
CA ASN A 138 18.09 -10.65 0.98
C ASN A 138 19.22 -11.49 1.59
N TRP A 139 18.90 -12.71 2.03
CA TRP A 139 19.88 -13.64 2.60
C TRP A 139 20.68 -14.39 1.54
N MET A 140 20.45 -14.15 0.24
CA MET A 140 21.20 -14.83 -0.81
C MET A 140 22.58 -14.22 -0.99
N VAL A 141 23.63 -15.02 -0.77
CA VAL A 141 25.03 -14.63 -0.99
C VAL A 141 25.68 -15.54 -2.02
N SER A 142 26.65 -15.01 -2.76
CA SER A 142 27.42 -15.79 -3.73
C SER A 142 28.63 -16.44 -3.06
N VAL A 143 28.63 -17.77 -2.99
CA VAL A 143 29.77 -18.56 -2.48
C VAL A 143 30.32 -19.36 -3.65
N LYS A 144 31.52 -19.01 -4.12
CA LYS A 144 32.17 -19.63 -5.29
C LYS A 144 31.29 -19.62 -6.56
N GLY A 145 30.51 -18.54 -6.75
CA GLY A 145 29.63 -18.38 -7.92
C GLY A 145 28.27 -19.08 -7.80
N LEU A 146 27.98 -19.73 -6.67
CA LEU A 146 26.67 -20.30 -6.38
C LEU A 146 25.89 -19.37 -5.44
N ALA A 147 24.63 -19.11 -5.77
CA ALA A 147 23.71 -18.38 -4.90
C ALA A 147 23.24 -19.30 -3.78
N VAL A 148 23.62 -19.00 -2.54
CA VAL A 148 23.32 -19.80 -1.35
C VAL A 148 22.62 -18.93 -0.31
N ASP A 149 21.64 -19.49 0.40
CA ASP A 149 21.03 -18.82 1.54
C ASP A 149 22.02 -18.75 2.71
N ALA A 150 22.39 -17.53 3.11
CA ALA A 150 23.35 -17.26 4.17
C ALA A 150 22.93 -17.85 5.52
N ARG A 151 21.63 -18.05 5.75
CA ARG A 151 21.13 -18.68 6.98
C ARG A 151 21.54 -20.14 7.12
N LEU A 152 21.81 -20.79 6.00
CA LEU A 152 22.26 -22.18 5.94
C LEU A 152 23.78 -22.32 5.97
N LEU A 153 24.52 -21.21 5.88
CA LEU A 153 25.97 -21.23 5.94
C LEU A 153 26.48 -21.47 7.38
N PRO A 154 27.65 -22.11 7.54
CA PRO A 154 28.36 -22.16 8.80
C PRO A 154 28.51 -20.78 9.45
N ARG A 155 28.48 -20.74 10.79
CA ARG A 155 28.52 -19.47 11.56
C ARG A 155 29.66 -18.55 11.17
N SER A 156 30.85 -19.10 10.93
CA SER A 156 32.02 -18.34 10.49
C SER A 156 31.78 -17.61 9.16
N LEU A 157 31.10 -18.25 8.21
CA LEU A 157 30.76 -17.65 6.92
C LEU A 157 29.63 -16.63 7.04
N GLN A 158 28.69 -16.81 7.97
CA GLN A 158 27.69 -15.79 8.30
C GLN A 158 28.34 -14.52 8.84
N GLU A 159 29.30 -14.67 9.77
CA GLU A 159 30.04 -13.55 10.36
C GLU A 159 30.86 -12.80 9.31
N GLN A 160 31.54 -13.53 8.41
CA GLN A 160 32.23 -12.93 7.28
C GLN A 160 31.27 -12.20 6.33
N ALA A 161 30.09 -12.77 6.05
CA ALA A 161 29.11 -12.13 5.19
C ALA A 161 28.56 -10.83 5.80
N VAL A 162 28.39 -10.75 7.13
CA VAL A 162 28.05 -9.50 7.82
C VAL A 162 29.21 -8.50 7.73
N GLN A 163 30.45 -8.92 7.98
CA GLN A 163 31.63 -8.05 7.88
C GLN A 163 31.82 -7.47 6.47
N GLN A 164 31.45 -8.23 5.44
CA GLN A 164 31.50 -7.83 4.04
C GLN A 164 30.26 -7.03 3.60
N GLY A 165 29.28 -6.82 4.49
CA GLY A 165 28.03 -6.13 4.17
C GLY A 165 27.12 -6.88 3.20
N LEU A 166 27.33 -8.18 3.02
CA LEU A 166 26.53 -9.04 2.13
C LEU A 166 25.18 -9.40 2.76
N ILE A 167 25.10 -9.43 4.09
CA ILE A 167 23.87 -9.57 4.87
C ILE A 167 23.88 -8.54 6.01
N PRO A 168 22.71 -8.05 6.45
CA PRO A 168 22.61 -6.91 7.37
C PRO A 168 22.94 -7.27 8.82
N SER A 169 22.77 -8.53 9.22
CA SER A 169 23.07 -9.01 10.58
C SER A 169 23.17 -10.53 10.60
N LEU A 170 23.63 -11.08 11.73
CA LEU A 170 23.64 -12.52 11.95
C LEU A 170 22.19 -13.03 12.09
N PRO A 171 21.82 -14.12 11.42
CA PRO A 171 20.49 -14.67 11.55
C PRO A 171 20.22 -15.12 13.00
N PRO A 172 18.96 -14.98 13.49
CA PRO A 172 18.58 -15.50 14.80
C PRO A 172 18.78 -17.02 14.86
N THR A 173 19.24 -17.50 16.01
CA THR A 173 19.64 -18.89 16.26
C THR A 173 18.43 -19.78 16.48
#